data_AF-A0A8T5QWC4-F1
#
_entry.id   AF-A0A8T5QWC4-F1
#
_cell.length_a   1.000
_cell.length_b   1.000
_cell.length_c   1.000
_cell.angle_alpha   90.00
_cell.angle_beta   90.00
_cell.angle_gamma   90.00
#
_symmetry.space_group_name_H-M   'P 1'
#
loop_
_entity.id
_entity.type
_entity.pdbx_description
1 polymer ?
#
loop_
_entity_poly.entity_id
_entity_poly.type
_entity_poly.pdbx_seq_one_letter_code
_entity_poly.pdbx_strand_id
1 'polypeptide(L)' 'ASSNVRRQLLRLRDLFIVEKVANNYRINENMNLSEIFAEKIEKYYLDSIKSRVKEYAKKITDEYKNA' A
#
# COMPACT_ATOMS: atom_id res chain seq x y z
N ALA A 1 -5.78 22.51 7.76
CA ALA A 1 -4.45 22.02 7.30
C ALA A 1 -3.96 20.78 8.08
N SER A 2 -3.96 20.80 9.42
CA SER A 2 -3.46 19.69 10.28
C SER A 2 -4.13 18.32 10.06
N SER A 3 -5.40 18.29 9.64
CA SER A 3 -6.11 17.05 9.30
C SER A 3 -5.52 16.31 8.09
N ASN A 4 -5.03 17.04 7.08
CA ASN A 4 -4.42 16.43 5.89
C ASN A 4 -3.06 15.83 6.20
N VAL A 5 -2.24 16.51 7.00
CA VAL A 5 -0.94 15.99 7.46
C VAL A 5 -1.14 14.70 8.26
N ARG A 6 -2.12 14.65 9.18
CA ARG A 6 -2.45 13.42 9.92
C ARG A 6 -2.87 12.26 9.01
N ARG A 7 -3.67 12.54 7.96
CA ARG A 7 -4.05 11.50 6.97
C ARG A 7 -2.86 10.98 6.18
N GLN A 8 -1.92 11.85 5.79
CA GLN A 8 -0.72 11.41 5.07
C GLN A 8 0.21 10.62 5.99
N LEU A 9 0.40 11.05 7.24
CA LEU A 9 1.16 10.28 8.23
C LEU A 9 0.52 8.91 8.51
N LEU A 10 -0.81 8.83 8.55
CA LEU A 10 -1.55 7.57 8.66
C LEU A 10 -1.25 6.66 7.47
N ARG A 11 -1.37 7.16 6.24
CA ARG A 11 -1.05 6.38 5.02
C ARG A 11 0.40 5.91 4.99
N LEU A 12 1.35 6.78 5.31
CA LEU A 12 2.76 6.43 5.36
C LEU A 12 3.02 5.35 6.42
N ARG A 13 2.30 5.39 7.55
CA ARG A 13 2.37 4.38 8.59
C ARG A 13 1.73 3.06 8.15
N ASP A 14 0.60 3.12 7.46
CA ASP A 14 -0.08 1.93 6.90
C ASP A 14 0.77 1.27 5.80
N LEU A 15 1.62 2.05 5.12
CA LEU A 15 2.66 1.57 4.19
C LEU A 15 3.96 1.14 4.88
N PHE A 16 4.01 1.16 6.21
CA PHE A 16 5.19 0.81 7.03
C PHE A 16 6.45 1.67 6.79
N ILE A 17 6.30 2.84 6.14
CA ILE A 17 7.40 3.77 5.84
C ILE A 17 7.80 4.56 7.09
N VAL A 18 6.81 4.92 7.91
CA VAL A 18 7.01 5.65 9.17
C VAL A 18 6.37 4.89 10.32
N GLU A 19 6.94 5.04 11.50
CA GLU A 19 6.34 4.55 12.74
C GLU A 19 6.09 5.70 13.72
N LYS A 20 5.10 5.53 14.59
CA LYS A 20 4.74 6.53 15.59
C LYS A 20 5.43 6.18 16.90
N VAL A 21 6.25 7.10 17.41
CA VAL A 21 6.94 6.98 18.70
C VAL A 21 6.43 8.09 19.62
N ALA A 22 5.61 7.71 20.61
CA ALA A 22 4.86 8.65 21.47
C ALA A 22 4.03 9.67 20.66
N ASN A 23 4.44 10.93 20.64
CA ASN A 23 3.79 12.01 19.89
C ASN A 23 4.50 12.37 18.57
N ASN A 24 5.59 11.68 18.25
CA ASN A 24 6.41 11.93 17.08
C ASN A 24 6.29 10.78 16.08
N TYR A 25 6.76 11.03 14.86
CA TYR A 25 6.90 10.03 13.81
C TYR A 25 8.37 9.95 13.43
N ARG A 26 8.86 8.74 13.15
CA ARG A 26 10.20 8.52 12.57
C ARG A 26 10.10 7.58 11.39
N ILE A 27 11.06 7.66 10.48
CA ILE A 27 11.19 6.73 9.36
C ILE A 27 11.63 5.36 9.93
N ASN A 28 11.09 4.28 9.38
CA ASN A 28 11.49 2.91 9.72
C ASN A 28 12.89 2.60 9.12
N GLU A 29 13.97 3.09 9.73
CA GLU A 29 15.34 2.98 9.17
C GLU A 29 16.19 1.78 9.67
N ASN A 30 15.58 0.69 10.13
CA ASN A 30 16.34 -0.53 10.51
C ASN A 30 16.29 -1.66 9.46
N MET A 31 15.62 -1.43 8.33
CA MET A 31 15.63 -2.32 7.16
C MET A 31 16.13 -1.54 5.95
N ASN A 32 16.90 -2.18 5.08
CA ASN A 32 17.31 -1.49 3.85
C ASN A 32 16.08 -1.26 2.95
N LEU A 33 16.13 -0.23 2.10
CA LEU A 33 14.98 0.15 1.26
C LEU A 33 14.54 -1.00 0.34
N SER A 34 15.47 -1.84 -0.12
CA SER A 34 15.17 -3.04 -0.92
C SER A 34 14.33 -4.06 -0.16
N GLU A 35 14.63 -4.32 1.11
CA GLU A 35 13.86 -5.20 1.97
C GLU A 35 12.49 -4.61 2.28
N ILE A 36 12.42 -3.30 2.54
CA ILE A 36 11.14 -2.61 2.74
C ILE A 36 10.27 -2.72 1.49
N PHE A 37 10.85 -2.50 0.31
CA PHE A 37 10.14 -2.61 -0.95
C PHE A 37 9.63 -4.03 -1.18
N ALA A 38 10.50 -5.04 -1.10
CA ALA A 38 10.13 -6.43 -1.33
C ALA A 38 9.08 -6.92 -0.32
N GLU A 39 9.30 -6.68 0.97
CA GLU A 39 8.47 -7.26 2.03
C GLU A 39 7.18 -6.51 2.28
N LYS A 40 7.12 -5.19 2.05
CA LYS A 40 5.93 -4.37 2.39
C LYS A 40 5.18 -3.88 1.17
N ILE A 41 5.91 -3.47 0.13
CA ILE A 41 5.31 -2.89 -1.07
C ILE A 41 4.98 -3.99 -2.08
N GLU A 42 5.90 -4.88 -2.39
CA GLU A 42 5.71 -5.87 -3.45
C GLU A 42 4.72 -6.97 -3.03
N LYS A 43 5.01 -7.69 -1.93
CA LYS A 43 4.20 -8.83 -1.48
C LYS A 43 2.79 -8.49 -1.02
N TYR A 44 2.58 -7.32 -0.41
CA TYR A 44 1.27 -6.97 0.16
C TYR A 44 0.54 -5.92 -0.67
N TYR A 45 1.22 -4.83 -1.02
CA TYR A 45 0.55 -3.72 -1.70
C TYR A 45 0.37 -4.02 -3.20
N LEU A 46 1.45 -4.33 -3.92
CA LEU A 46 1.41 -4.57 -5.36
C LEU A 46 0.65 -5.86 -5.70
N ASP A 47 0.86 -6.95 -4.97
CA ASP A 47 0.14 -8.19 -5.24
C ASP A 47 -1.38 -8.07 -5.04
N SER A 48 -1.83 -7.32 -4.01
CA SER A 48 -3.26 -7.02 -3.85
C SER A 48 -3.82 -6.20 -5.00
N ILE A 49 -3.07 -5.20 -5.48
CA ILE A 49 -3.46 -4.37 -6.63
C ILE A 49 -3.54 -5.21 -7.90
N LYS A 50 -2.49 -6.00 -8.19
CA LYS A 50 -2.46 -6.92 -9.34
C LYS A 50 -3.65 -7.88 -9.31
N SER A 51 -3.96 -8.45 -8.15
CA SER A 51 -5.09 -9.36 -7.98
C SER A 51 -6.42 -8.70 -8.35
N ARG A 52 -6.66 -7.48 -7.84
CA ARG A 52 -7.88 -6.71 -8.15
C ARG A 52 -7.98 -6.34 -9.62
N VAL A 53 -6.88 -5.91 -10.24
CA VAL A 53 -6.86 -5.60 -11.67
C VAL A 53 -7.22 -6.83 -12.50
N LYS A 54 -6.66 -8.01 -12.16
CA LYS A 54 -7.00 -9.28 -12.80
C LYS A 54 -8.48 -9.64 -12.63
N GLU A 55 -9.04 -9.43 -11.44
CA GLU A 55 -10.46 -9.65 -11.18
C GLU A 55 -11.34 -8.77 -12.07
N TYR A 56 -11.03 -7.47 -12.18
CA TYR A 56 -11.78 -6.55 -13.02
C TYR A 56 -11.65 -6.89 -14.51
N ALA A 57 -10.46 -7.22 -14.98
CA ALA A 57 -10.25 -7.65 -16.36
C ALA A 57 -11.04 -8.92 -16.69
N LYS A 58 -11.10 -9.87 -15.73
CA LYS A 58 -11.90 -11.09 -15.88
C LYS A 58 -13.39 -10.78 -15.94
N LYS A 59 -13.91 -9.94 -15.04
CA LYS A 59 -15.34 -9.56 -15.05
C LYS A 59 -15.77 -8.94 -16.37
N ILE A 60 -14.96 -8.00 -16.89
CA ILE A 60 -15.21 -7.39 -18.19
C ILE A 60 -15.25 -8.48 -19.27
N THR A 61 -14.25 -9.37 -19.31
CA THR A 61 -14.20 -10.45 -20.30
C THR A 61 -15.42 -11.38 -20.22
N ASP A 62 -15.86 -11.74 -19.02
CA ASP A 62 -17.00 -12.62 -18.79
C ASP A 62 -18.32 -11.94 -19.19
N GLU A 63 -18.49 -10.64 -18.94
CA GLU A 63 -19.65 -9.87 -19.41
C GLU A 63 -19.74 -9.85 -20.94
N TYR A 64 -18.63 -9.59 -21.65
CA TYR A 64 -18.59 -9.60 -23.12
C TYR A 64 -18.76 -10.99 -23.75
N LYS A 65 -18.54 -12.08 -23.02
CA LYS A 65 -18.80 -13.45 -23.51
C LYS A 65 -20.26 -13.88 -23.36
N ASN A 66 -21.00 -13.25 -22.45
CA ASN A 66 -22.41 -13.54 -22.17
C ASN A 66 -23.36 -12.55 -22.87
N ALA A 67 -22.82 -11.59 -23.63
CA ALA A 67 -23.53 -10.65 -24.48
C ALA A 67 -23.48 -11.12 -25.95
#